data_AF-A0A7K3RM85-F1
#
_entry.id   AF-A0A7K3RM85-F1
#
_cell.length_a   1.000
_cell.length_b   1.000
_cell.length_c   1.000
_cell.angle_alpha   90.00
_cell.angle_beta   90.00
_cell.angle_gamma   90.00
#
_symmetry.space_group_name_H-M   'P 1'
#
loop_
_entity.id
_entity.type
_entity.pdbx_description
1 polymer ?
#
loop_
_entity_poly.entity_id
_entity_poly.type
_entity_poly.pdbx_seq_one_letter_code
_entity_poly.pdbx_strand_id
1 'polypeptide(L)'
;MTAPEDATAVVRLDLRAGAAALATTQAVRDRVAEQLGRAGLPEPDYPLFLVTDTPAGLTDHQLQYELLSGYRAVGETRILVLLVGSSPGSYAGGEEAYLPDRRLVRPTTLRASTTGLVWAGDLRSARTALDRRKPDDPAALAVLVDLLSVPDVFVRVLENLRKLPDSIAAPGVRLLEQDLPTEVRDRAWRDALTRFAGEDTGAGDPVDVVPDSRLPEPLRALVTGRDSRGHAHRRSDGQANLVHRTCAESLDRADEDLVALRSFPGLLHPARRDALEADLHQAREDLDGFRALVERALQGGGGAAAPTAEATARLGALGLRVPTADRAGERVGEGLRELAGTLLGDGLALRSVAQHFTALAGRVEPVPGTALLHRLADHSEESVSRGSATEYAAPPRTPGTVLLMAGAAGLLG
;
A
#
# COMPACT_ATOMS: atom_id res chain seq x y z
N MET A 1 -28.40 -28.31 -26.73
CA MET A 1 -28.90 -28.00 -25.39
C MET A 1 -28.09 -26.82 -24.87
N THR A 2 -28.56 -25.61 -25.15
CA THR A 2 -28.00 -24.35 -24.63
C THR A 2 -28.56 -24.13 -23.22
N ALA A 3 -27.69 -23.76 -22.27
CA ALA A 3 -28.06 -23.54 -20.89
C ALA A 3 -29.05 -22.36 -20.77
N PRO A 4 -30.00 -22.38 -19.81
CA PRO A 4 -31.06 -21.38 -19.69
C PRO A 4 -30.63 -20.10 -18.94
N GLU A 5 -29.34 -19.76 -18.91
CA GLU A 5 -28.82 -18.58 -18.19
C GLU A 5 -28.86 -17.27 -19.03
N ASP A 6 -29.12 -17.34 -20.33
CA ASP A 6 -28.74 -16.27 -21.28
C ASP A 6 -29.79 -15.16 -21.56
N ALA A 7 -30.93 -15.11 -20.86
CA ALA A 7 -31.99 -14.12 -21.19
C ALA A 7 -32.48 -13.29 -19.99
N THR A 8 -31.63 -13.04 -19.00
CA THR A 8 -32.01 -12.15 -17.89
C THR A 8 -31.74 -10.69 -18.27
N ALA A 9 -32.79 -9.89 -18.43
CA ALA A 9 -32.68 -8.46 -18.70
C ALA A 9 -33.10 -7.60 -17.51
N VAL A 10 -32.46 -6.43 -17.36
CA VAL A 10 -32.84 -5.43 -16.36
C VAL A 10 -33.89 -4.50 -16.96
N VAL A 11 -35.07 -4.45 -16.34
CA VAL A 11 -36.16 -3.55 -16.70
C VAL A 11 -35.90 -2.18 -16.08
N ARG A 12 -35.90 -1.12 -16.90
CA ARG A 12 -35.58 0.25 -16.49
C ARG A 12 -36.83 1.07 -16.28
N LEU A 13 -37.07 1.55 -15.06
CA LEU A 13 -38.23 2.39 -14.74
C LEU A 13 -37.77 3.73 -14.17
N ASP A 14 -38.20 4.83 -14.77
CA ASP A 14 -37.90 6.19 -14.29
C ASP A 14 -39.16 6.81 -13.68
N LEU A 15 -39.21 6.85 -12.35
CA LEU A 15 -40.34 7.38 -11.61
C LEU A 15 -40.33 8.90 -11.54
N ARG A 16 -39.20 9.55 -11.80
CA ARG A 16 -39.06 11.02 -11.70
C ARG A 16 -39.97 11.77 -12.67
N ALA A 17 -40.17 11.21 -13.86
CA ALA A 17 -41.05 11.77 -14.90
C ALA A 17 -42.25 10.86 -15.24
N GLY A 18 -42.24 9.60 -14.78
CA GLY A 18 -43.16 8.56 -15.25
C GLY A 18 -44.00 7.88 -14.17
N ALA A 19 -43.92 8.28 -12.90
CA ALA A 19 -44.61 7.58 -11.81
C ALA A 19 -46.14 7.48 -12.00
N ALA A 20 -46.78 8.54 -12.51
CA ALA A 20 -48.23 8.56 -12.75
C ALA A 20 -48.67 7.54 -13.82
N ALA A 21 -47.80 7.26 -14.81
CA ALA A 21 -48.08 6.27 -15.84
C ALA A 21 -48.04 4.82 -15.31
N LEU A 22 -47.46 4.60 -14.13
CA LEU A 22 -47.32 3.29 -13.49
C LEU A 22 -48.28 3.10 -12.30
N ALA A 23 -49.42 3.80 -12.31
CA ALA A 23 -50.37 3.80 -11.19
C ALA A 23 -51.20 2.51 -11.02
N THR A 24 -51.10 1.54 -11.94
CA THR A 24 -51.86 0.28 -11.87
C THR A 24 -50.98 -0.92 -12.20
N THR A 25 -51.34 -2.11 -11.69
CA THR A 25 -50.62 -3.36 -11.99
C THR A 25 -50.56 -3.65 -13.48
N GLN A 26 -51.64 -3.35 -14.22
CA GLN A 26 -51.67 -3.54 -15.67
C GLN A 26 -50.71 -2.59 -16.38
N ALA A 27 -50.66 -1.32 -15.98
CA ALA A 27 -49.75 -0.35 -16.57
C ALA A 27 -48.26 -0.71 -16.34
N VAL A 28 -47.93 -1.27 -15.17
CA VAL A 28 -46.59 -1.81 -14.89
C VAL A 28 -46.29 -2.98 -15.84
N ARG A 29 -47.22 -3.93 -16.02
CA ARG A 29 -47.04 -5.06 -16.94
C ARG A 29 -46.89 -4.63 -18.39
N ASP A 30 -47.75 -3.74 -18.86
CA ASP A 30 -47.70 -3.22 -20.22
C ASP A 30 -46.35 -2.54 -20.49
N ARG A 31 -45.83 -1.78 -19.50
CA ARG A 31 -44.52 -1.14 -19.61
C ARG A 31 -43.37 -2.14 -19.66
N VAL A 32 -43.42 -3.20 -18.84
CA VAL A 32 -42.43 -4.29 -18.86
C VAL A 32 -42.45 -5.00 -20.20
N ALA A 33 -43.63 -5.40 -20.68
CA ALA A 33 -43.83 -6.07 -21.95
C ALA A 33 -43.36 -5.21 -23.13
N GLU A 34 -43.62 -3.90 -23.10
CA GLU A 34 -43.14 -2.97 -24.12
C GLU A 34 -41.60 -2.89 -24.17
N GLN A 35 -40.93 -2.84 -23.02
CA GLN A 35 -39.46 -2.79 -22.96
C GLN A 35 -38.82 -4.10 -23.44
N LEU A 36 -39.32 -5.24 -22.96
CA LEU A 36 -38.81 -6.55 -23.35
C LEU A 36 -39.11 -6.85 -24.81
N GLY A 37 -40.30 -6.48 -25.29
CA GLY A 37 -40.70 -6.62 -26.69
C GLY A 37 -39.82 -5.81 -27.64
N ARG A 38 -39.42 -4.59 -27.27
CA ARG A 38 -38.44 -3.80 -28.04
C ARG A 38 -37.05 -4.45 -28.09
N ALA A 39 -36.66 -5.15 -27.02
CA ALA A 39 -35.40 -5.89 -26.96
C ALA A 39 -35.49 -7.29 -27.61
N GLY A 40 -36.68 -7.73 -28.03
CA GLY A 40 -36.90 -9.07 -28.57
C GLY A 40 -36.74 -10.18 -27.53
N LEU A 41 -36.92 -9.88 -26.25
CA LEU A 41 -36.72 -10.80 -25.13
C LEU A 41 -38.06 -11.30 -24.56
N PRO A 42 -38.10 -12.54 -24.05
CA PRO A 42 -39.26 -13.06 -23.33
C PRO A 42 -39.42 -12.40 -21.96
N GLU A 43 -40.57 -12.63 -21.32
CA GLU A 43 -40.75 -12.27 -19.90
C GLU A 43 -39.77 -13.07 -19.02
N PRO A 44 -39.00 -12.41 -18.14
CA PRO A 44 -38.01 -13.09 -17.31
C PRO A 44 -38.68 -13.84 -16.15
N ASP A 45 -38.17 -15.04 -15.87
CA ASP A 45 -38.58 -15.81 -14.68
C ASP A 45 -38.22 -15.07 -13.38
N TYR A 46 -37.06 -14.40 -13.34
CA TYR A 46 -36.56 -13.62 -12.21
C TYR A 46 -36.40 -12.14 -12.60
N PRO A 47 -37.45 -11.31 -12.46
CA PRO A 47 -37.41 -9.93 -12.94
C PRO A 47 -36.44 -9.07 -12.11
N LEU A 48 -35.57 -8.35 -12.81
CA LEU A 48 -34.64 -7.36 -12.24
C LEU A 48 -35.15 -5.96 -12.58
N PHE A 49 -35.57 -5.19 -11.58
CA PHE A 49 -36.05 -3.82 -11.76
C PHE A 49 -35.00 -2.81 -11.31
N LEU A 50 -34.53 -1.98 -12.25
CA LEU A 50 -33.75 -0.77 -11.95
C LEU A 50 -34.68 0.43 -11.95
N VAL A 51 -34.96 0.97 -10.76
CA VAL A 51 -35.86 2.11 -10.56
C VAL A 51 -35.04 3.37 -10.32
N THR A 52 -35.20 4.38 -11.16
CA THR A 52 -34.62 5.70 -10.95
C THR A 52 -35.65 6.62 -10.33
N ASP A 53 -35.33 7.25 -9.21
CA ASP A 53 -36.24 8.14 -8.48
C ASP A 53 -35.49 9.30 -7.80
N THR A 54 -36.24 10.20 -7.17
CA THR A 54 -35.71 11.28 -6.33
C THR A 54 -35.87 10.98 -4.84
N PRO A 55 -35.08 11.63 -3.97
CA PRO A 55 -35.27 11.58 -2.52
C PRO A 55 -36.69 11.87 -2.04
N ALA A 56 -37.40 12.83 -2.64
CA ALA A 56 -38.80 13.13 -2.32
C ALA A 56 -39.75 12.03 -2.86
N GLY A 57 -39.44 11.50 -4.05
CA GLY A 57 -40.18 10.42 -4.69
C GLY A 57 -40.22 9.11 -3.88
N LEU A 58 -39.24 8.87 -3.00
CA LEU A 58 -39.29 7.71 -2.10
C LEU A 58 -40.60 7.63 -1.29
N THR A 59 -41.04 8.75 -0.71
CA THR A 59 -42.30 8.78 0.06
C THR A 59 -43.50 8.94 -0.87
N ASP A 60 -43.38 9.73 -1.92
CA ASP A 60 -44.50 10.08 -2.79
C ASP A 60 -44.92 8.92 -3.71
N HIS A 61 -43.99 8.03 -4.06
CA HIS A 61 -44.20 6.91 -4.97
C HIS A 61 -44.39 5.56 -4.27
N GLN A 62 -44.87 5.56 -3.01
CA GLN A 62 -45.06 4.33 -2.23
C GLN A 62 -45.93 3.31 -2.99
N LEU A 63 -47.02 3.74 -3.63
CA LEU A 63 -47.91 2.89 -4.41
C LEU A 63 -47.15 2.19 -5.57
N GLN A 64 -46.29 2.90 -6.28
CA GLN A 64 -45.51 2.34 -7.39
C GLN A 64 -44.53 1.29 -6.88
N TYR A 65 -43.88 1.51 -5.74
CA TYR A 65 -43.02 0.50 -5.11
C TYR A 65 -43.82 -0.73 -4.66
N GLU A 66 -45.05 -0.56 -4.15
CA GLU A 66 -45.94 -1.68 -3.81
C GLU A 66 -46.30 -2.52 -5.05
N LEU A 67 -46.62 -1.86 -6.16
CA LEU A 67 -46.95 -2.52 -7.41
C LEU A 67 -45.77 -3.29 -8.01
N LEU A 68 -44.54 -2.76 -7.87
CA LEU A 68 -43.32 -3.44 -8.32
C LEU A 68 -42.94 -4.62 -7.43
N SER A 69 -42.98 -4.45 -6.10
CA SER A 69 -42.72 -5.55 -5.17
C SER A 69 -43.77 -6.67 -5.30
N GLY A 70 -45.01 -6.32 -5.65
CA GLY A 70 -46.10 -7.26 -5.93
C GLY A 70 -46.16 -7.79 -7.37
N TYR A 71 -45.16 -7.52 -8.20
CA TYR A 71 -45.13 -8.00 -9.58
C TYR A 71 -45.11 -9.53 -9.62
N ARG A 72 -46.13 -10.14 -10.24
CA ARG A 72 -46.25 -11.59 -10.34
C ARG A 72 -45.34 -12.13 -11.44
N ALA A 73 -44.22 -12.72 -11.04
CA ALA A 73 -43.34 -13.54 -11.88
C ALA A 73 -43.17 -14.95 -11.27
N VAL A 74 -42.47 -15.84 -11.99
CA VAL A 74 -42.20 -17.21 -11.54
C VAL A 74 -41.23 -17.24 -10.35
N GLY A 75 -40.24 -16.37 -10.37
CA GLY A 75 -39.20 -16.22 -9.35
C GLY A 75 -39.30 -14.93 -8.53
N GLU A 76 -38.32 -14.75 -7.64
CA GLU A 76 -38.26 -13.56 -6.77
C GLU A 76 -37.98 -12.28 -7.55
N THR A 77 -38.79 -11.26 -7.30
CA THR A 77 -38.58 -9.91 -7.82
C THR A 77 -37.48 -9.19 -7.07
N ARG A 78 -36.48 -8.70 -7.80
CA ARG A 78 -35.35 -7.92 -7.26
C ARG A 78 -35.42 -6.48 -7.72
N ILE A 79 -35.27 -5.54 -6.79
CA ILE A 79 -35.41 -4.11 -7.08
C ILE A 79 -34.15 -3.37 -6.62
N LEU A 80 -33.55 -2.60 -7.52
CA LEU A 80 -32.48 -1.66 -7.20
C LEU A 80 -33.01 -0.24 -7.43
N VAL A 81 -33.06 0.56 -6.38
CA VAL A 81 -33.52 1.95 -6.45
C VAL A 81 -32.31 2.87 -6.51
N LEU A 82 -32.13 3.56 -7.64
CA LEU A 82 -31.14 4.60 -7.84
C LEU A 82 -31.78 5.97 -7.54
N LEU A 83 -31.37 6.59 -6.44
CA LEU A 83 -31.83 7.92 -6.08
C LEU A 83 -30.88 9.00 -6.61
N VAL A 84 -31.46 10.00 -7.26
CA VAL A 84 -30.77 11.13 -7.84
C VAL A 84 -31.38 12.44 -7.32
N GLY A 85 -30.52 13.40 -7.01
CA GLY A 85 -30.91 14.72 -6.55
C GLY A 85 -30.42 15.06 -5.15
N SER A 86 -30.67 16.31 -4.77
CA SER A 86 -30.23 16.92 -3.51
C SER A 86 -30.80 16.21 -2.29
N SER A 87 -30.08 16.30 -1.17
CA SER A 87 -30.55 15.81 0.13
C SER A 87 -31.94 16.36 0.46
N PRO A 88 -32.83 15.55 1.08
CA PRO A 88 -34.08 16.04 1.66
C PRO A 88 -33.82 17.27 2.53
N GLY A 89 -34.66 18.30 2.41
CA GLY A 89 -34.50 19.55 3.16
C GLY A 89 -33.62 20.61 2.49
N SER A 90 -32.99 20.33 1.34
CA SER A 90 -32.26 21.35 0.57
C SER A 90 -33.22 22.17 -0.33
N TYR A 91 -34.19 22.86 0.27
CA TYR A 91 -35.00 23.84 -0.46
C TYR A 91 -34.20 25.14 -0.63
N ALA A 92 -33.88 25.49 -1.87
CA ALA A 92 -33.14 26.70 -2.23
C ALA A 92 -34.03 27.96 -2.26
N GLY A 93 -34.87 28.19 -1.25
CA GLY A 93 -35.74 29.38 -1.27
C GLY A 93 -36.83 29.53 -0.20
N GLY A 94 -36.64 29.08 1.03
CA GLY A 94 -37.61 29.30 2.10
C GLY A 94 -36.94 29.74 3.41
N GLU A 95 -37.39 30.88 3.95
CA GLU A 95 -37.18 31.24 5.36
C GLU A 95 -37.96 30.25 6.24
N GLU A 96 -37.37 29.10 6.55
CA GLU A 96 -37.89 28.22 7.59
C GLU A 96 -36.96 28.24 8.80
N ALA A 97 -37.54 28.53 9.97
CA ALA A 97 -36.85 28.67 11.26
C ALA A 97 -36.39 27.33 11.87
N TYR A 98 -36.59 26.21 11.18
CA TYR A 98 -36.21 24.87 11.63
C TYR A 98 -35.23 24.26 10.62
N LEU A 99 -34.15 23.68 11.14
CA LEU A 99 -33.22 22.87 10.34
C LEU A 99 -34.02 21.69 9.78
N PRO A 100 -34.19 21.58 8.44
CA PRO A 100 -35.00 20.52 7.87
C PRO A 100 -34.36 19.16 8.16
N ASP A 101 -35.19 18.15 8.47
CA ASP A 101 -34.72 16.79 8.73
C ASP A 101 -34.07 16.23 7.45
N ARG A 102 -32.73 16.11 7.47
CA ARG A 102 -31.93 15.70 6.30
C ARG A 102 -31.89 14.18 6.09
N ARG A 103 -32.86 13.45 6.66
CA ARG A 103 -32.89 11.98 6.64
C ARG A 103 -33.70 11.48 5.45
N LEU A 104 -33.12 10.54 4.70
CA LEU A 104 -33.86 9.77 3.70
C LEU A 104 -34.76 8.76 4.42
N VAL A 105 -36.06 8.89 4.24
CA VAL A 105 -37.04 7.95 4.80
C VAL A 105 -37.25 6.83 3.80
N ARG A 106 -36.82 5.61 4.16
CA ARG A 106 -37.04 4.41 3.35
C ARG A 106 -38.44 3.85 3.57
N PRO A 107 -39.28 3.74 2.52
CA PRO A 107 -40.58 3.06 2.58
C PRO A 107 -40.44 1.62 3.06
N THR A 108 -41.44 1.12 3.79
CA THR A 108 -41.48 -0.26 4.30
C THR A 108 -41.40 -1.30 3.18
N THR A 109 -41.96 -0.99 2.02
CA THR A 109 -42.01 -1.84 0.82
C THR A 109 -40.63 -2.07 0.20
N LEU A 110 -39.70 -1.14 0.44
CA LEU A 110 -38.32 -1.24 0.00
C LEU A 110 -37.42 -1.86 1.06
N ARG A 111 -37.94 -2.39 2.18
CA ARG A 111 -37.12 -3.03 3.25
C ARG A 111 -36.91 -4.53 3.07
N ALA A 112 -37.39 -5.10 1.96
CA ALA A 112 -37.20 -6.52 1.66
C ALA A 112 -35.72 -6.84 1.38
N SER A 113 -35.32 -8.09 1.60
CA SER A 113 -33.95 -8.57 1.33
C SER A 113 -33.59 -8.60 -0.15
N THR A 114 -34.58 -8.51 -1.03
CA THR A 114 -34.43 -8.46 -2.50
C THR A 114 -34.36 -7.03 -3.04
N THR A 115 -34.38 -6.04 -2.16
CA THR A 115 -34.39 -4.61 -2.51
C THR A 115 -33.17 -3.87 -1.97
N GLY A 116 -32.48 -3.15 -2.84
CA GLY A 116 -31.32 -2.32 -2.49
C GLY A 116 -31.52 -0.87 -2.91
N LEU A 117 -30.92 0.05 -2.16
CA LEU A 117 -31.04 1.48 -2.41
C LEU A 117 -29.65 2.11 -2.58
N VAL A 118 -29.44 2.82 -3.68
CA VAL A 118 -28.21 3.52 -4.02
C VAL A 118 -28.53 5.00 -4.18
N TRP A 119 -27.99 5.85 -3.32
CA TRP A 119 -28.13 7.29 -3.47
C TRP A 119 -26.88 7.91 -4.11
N ALA A 120 -27.01 8.34 -5.36
CA ALA A 120 -25.93 8.93 -6.13
C ALA A 120 -25.76 10.45 -5.89
N GLY A 121 -26.69 11.08 -5.16
CA GLY A 121 -26.69 12.51 -4.92
C GLY A 121 -27.05 13.33 -6.16
N ASP A 122 -26.71 14.62 -6.14
CA ASP A 122 -26.90 15.51 -7.29
C ASP A 122 -25.78 15.27 -8.32
N LEU A 123 -26.14 14.64 -9.44
CA LEU A 123 -25.25 14.31 -10.55
C LEU A 123 -24.95 15.58 -11.36
N ARG A 124 -24.11 16.46 -10.82
CA ARG A 124 -23.54 17.59 -11.57
C ARG A 124 -22.14 17.23 -12.04
N SER A 125 -21.94 17.23 -13.35
CA SER A 125 -20.62 17.25 -13.97
C SER A 125 -19.82 18.48 -13.47
N ALA A 126 -18.50 18.36 -13.33
CA ALA A 126 -17.64 19.29 -12.56
C ALA A 126 -17.96 20.78 -12.81
N ARG A 127 -18.17 21.53 -11.72
CA ARG A 127 -18.47 22.97 -11.76
C ARG A 127 -17.33 23.73 -12.43
N THR A 128 -17.63 24.52 -13.46
CA THR A 128 -16.84 25.72 -13.75
C THR A 128 -17.53 26.91 -13.10
N ALA A 129 -16.79 27.95 -12.74
CA ALA A 129 -17.26 29.07 -11.90
C ALA A 129 -18.48 29.84 -12.47
N LEU A 130 -18.83 29.61 -13.75
CA LEU A 130 -19.93 30.27 -14.46
C LEU A 130 -21.10 29.34 -14.79
N ASP A 131 -20.96 28.03 -14.56
CA ASP A 131 -21.94 27.05 -15.06
C ASP A 131 -23.00 26.75 -13.99
N ARG A 132 -24.12 27.47 -14.05
CA ARG A 132 -25.35 27.13 -13.31
C ARG A 132 -26.11 26.03 -14.04
N ARG A 133 -25.51 24.84 -14.17
CA ARG A 133 -26.26 23.67 -14.68
C ARG A 133 -27.38 23.31 -13.71
N LYS A 134 -28.54 22.98 -14.28
CA LYS A 134 -29.70 22.47 -13.51
C LYS A 134 -29.28 21.22 -12.73
N PRO A 135 -29.82 20.98 -11.52
CA PRO A 135 -29.65 19.70 -10.83
C PRO A 135 -29.99 18.53 -11.76
N ASP A 136 -29.37 17.38 -11.56
CA ASP A 136 -29.71 16.13 -12.28
C ASP A 136 -29.35 16.17 -13.79
N ASP A 137 -28.05 16.12 -14.12
CA ASP A 137 -27.57 16.06 -15.51
C ASP A 137 -27.98 14.72 -16.15
N PRO A 138 -28.87 14.71 -17.16
CA PRO A 138 -29.39 13.47 -17.75
C PRO A 138 -28.29 12.65 -18.43
N ALA A 139 -27.21 13.28 -18.91
CA ALA A 139 -26.10 12.57 -19.53
C ALA A 139 -25.27 11.80 -18.50
N ALA A 140 -25.02 12.39 -17.34
CA ALA A 140 -24.30 11.73 -16.24
C ALA A 140 -25.11 10.56 -15.66
N LEU A 141 -26.42 10.75 -15.54
CA LEU A 141 -27.32 9.70 -15.10
C LEU A 141 -27.40 8.54 -16.09
N ALA A 142 -27.45 8.82 -17.40
CA ALA A 142 -27.50 7.78 -18.42
C ALA A 142 -26.35 6.77 -18.27
N VAL A 143 -25.13 7.24 -17.99
CA VAL A 143 -23.96 6.37 -17.76
C VAL A 143 -24.17 5.44 -16.55
N LEU A 144 -24.69 5.95 -15.44
CA LEU A 144 -24.96 5.14 -14.25
C LEU A 144 -26.09 4.14 -14.48
N VAL A 145 -27.15 4.57 -15.14
CA VAL A 145 -28.28 3.70 -15.49
C VAL A 145 -27.82 2.61 -16.45
N ASP A 146 -27.04 2.93 -17.47
CA ASP A 146 -26.54 1.96 -18.45
C ASP A 146 -25.60 0.94 -17.78
N LEU A 147 -24.72 1.38 -16.87
CA LEU A 147 -23.87 0.49 -16.08
C LEU A 147 -24.68 -0.47 -15.20
N LEU A 148 -25.68 0.04 -14.46
CA LEU A 148 -26.54 -0.76 -13.59
C LEU A 148 -27.57 -1.58 -14.36
N SER A 149 -27.78 -1.31 -15.65
CA SER A 149 -28.65 -2.10 -16.53
C SER A 149 -27.99 -3.40 -16.99
N VAL A 150 -26.68 -3.57 -16.75
CA VAL A 150 -25.99 -4.84 -17.00
C VAL A 150 -26.38 -5.84 -15.90
N PRO A 151 -26.98 -7.00 -16.22
CA PRO A 151 -27.52 -7.95 -15.23
C PRO A 151 -26.49 -8.41 -14.18
N ASP A 152 -25.27 -8.72 -14.60
CA ASP A 152 -24.19 -9.15 -13.70
C ASP A 152 -23.81 -8.04 -12.71
N VAL A 153 -23.74 -6.80 -13.19
CA VAL A 153 -23.44 -5.63 -12.36
C VAL A 153 -24.59 -5.37 -11.39
N PHE A 154 -25.83 -5.42 -11.86
CA PHE A 154 -27.02 -5.28 -11.03
C PHE A 154 -27.03 -6.28 -9.86
N VAL A 155 -26.87 -7.58 -10.17
CA VAL A 155 -26.89 -8.65 -9.17
C VAL A 155 -25.73 -8.48 -8.21
N ARG A 156 -24.53 -8.16 -8.71
CA ARG A 156 -23.35 -7.95 -7.86
C ARG A 156 -23.51 -6.75 -6.92
N VAL A 157 -24.07 -5.65 -7.40
CA VAL A 157 -24.36 -4.46 -6.59
C VAL A 157 -25.37 -4.81 -5.52
N LEU A 158 -26.48 -5.47 -5.87
CA LEU A 158 -27.51 -5.88 -4.91
C LEU A 158 -26.93 -6.81 -3.82
N GLU A 159 -26.16 -7.82 -4.20
CA GLU A 159 -25.49 -8.74 -3.26
C GLU A 159 -24.50 -8.02 -2.33
N ASN A 160 -23.81 -6.98 -2.82
CA ASN A 160 -22.94 -6.18 -1.96
C ASN A 160 -23.74 -5.25 -1.04
N LEU A 161 -24.83 -4.66 -1.51
CA LEU A 161 -25.72 -3.85 -0.67
C LEU A 161 -26.30 -4.68 0.47
N ARG A 162 -26.71 -5.92 0.22
CA ARG A 162 -27.26 -6.83 1.26
C ARG A 162 -26.32 -7.07 2.44
N LYS A 163 -25.01 -6.87 2.27
CA LYS A 163 -24.01 -6.97 3.35
C LYS A 163 -23.97 -5.73 4.24
N LEU A 164 -24.51 -4.60 3.77
CA LEU A 164 -24.58 -3.35 4.52
C LEU A 164 -25.80 -3.34 5.44
N PRO A 165 -25.72 -2.65 6.61
CA PRO A 165 -26.89 -2.39 7.43
C PRO A 165 -27.94 -1.66 6.57
N ASP A 166 -29.17 -2.16 6.61
CA ASP A 166 -30.30 -1.68 5.82
C ASP A 166 -30.15 -1.76 4.28
N SER A 167 -29.12 -2.38 3.71
CA SER A 167 -28.96 -2.50 2.24
C SER A 167 -28.98 -1.16 1.48
N ILE A 168 -28.48 -0.11 2.13
CA ILE A 168 -28.36 1.25 1.57
C ILE A 168 -26.88 1.55 1.32
N ALA A 169 -26.57 2.09 0.15
CA ALA A 169 -25.28 2.74 -0.09
C ALA A 169 -25.47 4.15 -0.62
N ALA A 170 -24.63 5.07 -0.13
CA ALA A 170 -24.44 6.37 -0.73
C ALA A 170 -23.00 6.41 -1.29
N PRO A 171 -22.77 6.04 -2.56
CA PRO A 171 -21.46 6.14 -3.21
C PRO A 171 -20.94 7.59 -3.36
N GLY A 172 -21.54 8.55 -2.65
CA GLY A 172 -21.17 9.95 -2.65
C GLY A 172 -19.78 10.17 -2.07
N VAL A 173 -18.76 10.06 -2.92
CA VAL A 173 -17.38 10.57 -2.72
C VAL A 173 -17.36 12.11 -2.55
N ARG A 174 -18.51 12.77 -2.37
CA ARG A 174 -18.64 14.22 -2.18
C ARG A 174 -19.55 14.67 -1.04
N LEU A 175 -20.18 13.75 -0.30
CA LEU A 175 -21.04 14.17 0.82
C LEU A 175 -20.22 14.80 1.97
N LEU A 176 -18.95 14.44 2.10
CA LEU A 176 -18.03 15.04 3.07
C LEU A 176 -17.49 16.41 2.64
N GLU A 177 -17.50 16.75 1.34
CA GLU A 177 -17.03 18.06 0.88
C GLU A 177 -18.11 19.15 0.96
N GLN A 178 -19.39 18.78 0.90
CA GLN A 178 -20.50 19.75 0.78
C GLN A 178 -21.09 20.24 2.10
N ASP A 179 -20.80 19.59 3.22
CA ASP A 179 -21.35 19.97 4.55
C ASP A 179 -20.32 20.55 5.52
N LEU A 180 -19.05 20.67 5.12
CA LEU A 180 -18.03 21.34 5.93
C LEU A 180 -18.01 22.83 5.60
N PRO A 181 -18.19 23.73 6.59
CA PRO A 181 -17.86 25.15 6.44
C PRO A 181 -16.46 25.29 5.85
N THR A 182 -16.22 26.31 5.03
CA THR A 182 -14.94 26.55 4.35
C THR A 182 -13.76 26.48 5.32
N GLU A 183 -13.95 26.93 6.55
CA GLU A 183 -12.95 26.95 7.60
C GLU A 183 -12.61 25.54 8.10
N VAL A 184 -13.61 24.65 8.17
CA VAL A 184 -13.45 23.25 8.59
C VAL A 184 -12.88 22.43 7.45
N ARG A 185 -13.26 22.71 6.20
CA ARG A 185 -12.64 22.12 5.01
C ARG A 185 -11.16 22.48 4.95
N ASP A 186 -10.82 23.76 5.05
CA ASP A 186 -9.43 24.21 4.98
C ASP A 186 -8.62 23.69 6.16
N ARG A 187 -9.23 23.56 7.35
CA ARG A 187 -8.60 22.92 8.50
C ARG A 187 -8.39 21.43 8.27
N ALA A 188 -9.39 20.69 7.82
CA ALA A 188 -9.28 19.27 7.53
C ALA A 188 -8.26 18.98 6.42
N TRP A 189 -8.20 19.83 5.38
CA TRP A 189 -7.18 19.77 4.34
C TRP A 189 -5.79 20.09 4.88
N ARG A 190 -5.65 21.15 5.69
CA ARG A 190 -4.37 21.46 6.35
C ARG A 190 -3.94 20.32 7.25
N ASP A 191 -4.83 19.76 8.06
CA ASP A 191 -4.52 18.64 8.96
C ASP A 191 -4.19 17.37 8.18
N ALA A 192 -4.91 17.09 7.08
CA ALA A 192 -4.61 15.97 6.19
C ALA A 192 -3.26 16.14 5.49
N LEU A 193 -2.94 17.35 5.02
CA LEU A 193 -1.64 17.68 4.43
C LEU A 193 -0.52 17.61 5.47
N THR A 194 -0.75 18.06 6.71
CA THR A 194 0.21 17.94 7.81
C THR A 194 0.43 16.48 8.19
N ARG A 195 -0.63 15.66 8.28
CA ARG A 195 -0.52 14.22 8.52
C ARG A 195 0.18 13.49 7.38
N PHE A 196 -0.13 13.85 6.13
CA PHE A 196 0.50 13.26 4.95
C PHE A 196 1.97 13.67 4.82
N ALA A 197 2.32 14.92 5.11
CA ALA A 197 3.71 15.38 5.13
C ALA A 197 4.49 14.81 6.33
N GLY A 198 3.81 14.61 7.46
CA GLY A 198 4.37 14.20 8.75
C GLY A 198 4.73 15.43 9.61
N GLU A 199 4.54 15.32 10.92
CA GLU A 199 4.91 16.38 11.87
C GLU A 199 6.43 16.52 11.97
N ASP A 200 6.91 17.77 12.10
CA ASP A 200 8.32 18.08 12.33
C ASP A 200 8.61 18.00 13.84
N THR A 201 8.42 16.82 14.42
CA THR A 201 8.88 16.55 15.79
C THR A 201 10.40 16.44 15.72
N GLY A 202 11.08 17.53 16.10
CA GLY A 202 12.54 17.54 16.19
C GLY A 202 13.04 16.36 17.02
N ALA A 203 14.11 15.73 16.52
CA ALA A 203 14.71 14.48 16.99
C ALA A 203 13.93 13.21 16.60
N GLY A 204 14.43 12.55 15.55
CA GLY A 204 13.86 11.32 15.01
C GLY A 204 13.96 10.16 16.00
N ASP A 205 12.82 9.53 16.25
CA ASP A 205 12.77 8.15 16.73
C ASP A 205 13.55 7.25 15.75
N PRO A 206 14.22 6.19 16.24
CA PRO A 206 14.88 5.24 15.37
C PRO A 206 13.83 4.63 14.44
N VAL A 207 14.01 4.84 13.13
CA VAL A 207 13.14 4.30 12.10
C VAL A 207 13.21 2.77 12.17
N ASP A 208 12.06 2.11 12.33
CA ASP A 208 11.97 0.66 12.17
C ASP A 208 12.37 0.32 10.74
N VAL A 209 13.59 -0.19 10.58
CA VAL A 209 14.13 -0.54 9.27
C VAL A 209 13.21 -1.58 8.64
N VAL A 210 12.69 -1.28 7.43
CA VAL A 210 11.86 -2.22 6.69
C VAL A 210 12.63 -3.52 6.50
N PRO A 211 12.09 -4.67 6.97
CA PRO A 211 12.78 -5.95 6.85
C PRO A 211 12.94 -6.32 5.38
N ASP A 212 14.05 -6.98 5.06
CA ASP A 212 14.44 -7.29 3.67
C ASP A 212 13.39 -8.12 2.91
N SER A 213 12.56 -8.87 3.64
CA SER A 213 11.42 -9.63 3.10
C SER A 213 10.32 -8.76 2.51
N ARG A 214 10.21 -7.48 2.92
CA ARG A 214 9.22 -6.52 2.42
C ARG A 214 9.75 -5.61 1.30
N LEU A 215 11.05 -5.65 1.02
CA LEU A 215 11.62 -4.90 -0.10
C LEU A 215 11.24 -5.56 -1.43
N PRO A 216 10.87 -4.81 -2.48
CA PRO A 216 10.77 -5.32 -3.84
C PRO A 216 12.07 -6.00 -4.30
N GLU A 217 11.93 -7.04 -5.15
CA GLU A 217 13.06 -7.85 -5.67
C GLU A 217 14.27 -7.03 -6.14
N PRO A 218 14.14 -5.96 -6.95
CA PRO A 218 15.29 -5.19 -7.40
C PRO A 218 16.02 -4.45 -6.28
N LEU A 219 15.32 -4.01 -5.23
CA LEU A 219 15.92 -3.35 -4.06
C LEU A 219 16.53 -4.36 -3.10
N ARG A 220 15.90 -5.53 -2.94
CA ARG A 220 16.44 -6.63 -2.13
C ARG A 220 17.74 -7.17 -2.72
N ALA A 221 17.84 -7.26 -4.05
CA ALA A 221 19.07 -7.63 -4.75
C ALA A 221 20.22 -6.65 -4.48
N LEU A 222 19.92 -5.33 -4.45
CA LEU A 222 20.90 -4.29 -4.13
C LEU A 222 21.39 -4.38 -2.68
N VAL A 223 20.46 -4.49 -1.72
CA VAL A 223 20.77 -4.54 -0.28
C VAL A 223 21.55 -5.81 0.11
N THR A 224 21.23 -6.95 -0.50
CA THR A 224 21.90 -8.22 -0.20
C THR A 224 23.21 -8.42 -0.95
N GLY A 225 23.60 -7.46 -1.81
CA GLY A 225 24.76 -7.57 -2.70
C GLY A 225 24.67 -8.74 -3.69
N ARG A 226 23.51 -9.40 -3.78
CA ARG A 226 23.21 -10.43 -4.77
C ARG A 226 22.52 -9.75 -5.93
N ASP A 227 23.31 -9.34 -6.92
CA ASP A 227 22.77 -9.26 -8.27
C ASP A 227 22.17 -10.64 -8.57
N SER A 228 20.86 -10.70 -8.79
CA SER A 228 20.06 -11.89 -9.07
C SER A 228 20.50 -12.67 -10.33
N ARG A 229 21.60 -12.26 -10.95
CA ARG A 229 22.27 -12.92 -12.08
C ARG A 229 23.78 -13.16 -11.89
N GLY A 230 24.34 -13.04 -10.68
CA GLY A 230 25.73 -13.44 -10.41
C GLY A 230 26.81 -12.61 -11.11
N HIS A 231 26.53 -11.37 -11.49
CA HIS A 231 27.51 -10.51 -12.15
C HIS A 231 28.27 -9.68 -11.11
N ALA A 232 29.15 -10.33 -10.34
CA ALA A 232 30.07 -9.61 -9.47
C ALA A 232 30.77 -8.48 -10.26
N HIS A 233 30.67 -7.24 -9.77
CA HIS A 233 31.36 -6.07 -10.32
C HIS A 233 32.88 -6.23 -10.34
N ARG A 234 33.40 -7.21 -9.59
CA ARG A 234 34.78 -7.69 -9.64
C ARG A 234 34.84 -8.98 -10.45
N ARG A 235 35.77 -9.07 -11.40
CA ARG A 235 36.09 -10.32 -12.09
C ARG A 235 36.69 -11.30 -11.08
N SER A 236 36.25 -12.56 -11.08
CA SER A 236 36.69 -13.58 -10.12
C SER A 236 38.21 -13.82 -10.11
N ASP A 237 38.84 -13.61 -11.26
CA ASP A 237 40.27 -13.71 -11.57
C ASP A 237 40.97 -12.34 -11.64
N GLY A 238 40.27 -11.25 -11.35
CA GLY A 238 40.78 -9.89 -11.43
C GLY A 238 41.59 -9.47 -10.22
N GLN A 239 42.55 -8.56 -10.42
CA GLN A 239 43.37 -7.97 -9.36
C GLN A 239 42.53 -7.38 -8.22
N ALA A 240 41.43 -6.68 -8.53
CA ALA A 240 40.53 -6.12 -7.52
C ALA A 240 39.86 -7.19 -6.64
N ASN A 241 39.59 -8.38 -7.18
CA ASN A 241 39.00 -9.48 -6.40
C ASN A 241 40.04 -10.17 -5.52
N LEU A 242 41.27 -10.31 -6.03
CA LEU A 242 42.38 -10.88 -5.27
C LEU A 242 42.73 -9.99 -4.07
N VAL A 243 42.95 -8.69 -4.29
CA VAL A 243 43.26 -7.73 -3.21
C VAL A 243 42.15 -7.67 -2.16
N HIS A 244 40.88 -7.66 -2.59
CA HIS A 244 39.76 -7.71 -1.66
C HIS A 244 39.72 -9.02 -0.85
N ARG A 245 39.95 -10.17 -1.49
CA ARG A 245 39.93 -11.47 -0.80
C ARG A 245 41.08 -11.58 0.19
N THR A 246 42.29 -11.18 -0.20
CA THR A 246 43.46 -11.17 0.69
C THR A 246 43.22 -10.29 1.91
N CYS A 247 42.64 -9.09 1.74
CA CYS A 247 42.28 -8.19 2.84
C CYS A 247 41.16 -8.77 3.74
N ALA A 248 40.15 -9.42 3.16
CA ALA A 248 39.11 -10.09 3.95
C ALA A 248 39.68 -11.26 4.75
N GLU A 249 40.48 -12.12 4.13
CA GLU A 249 41.14 -13.27 4.78
C GLU A 249 42.12 -12.84 5.87
N SER A 250 42.83 -11.72 5.71
CA SER A 250 43.71 -11.19 6.75
C SER A 250 42.94 -10.66 7.96
N LEU A 251 41.78 -10.03 7.72
CA LEU A 251 40.91 -9.56 8.81
C LEU A 251 40.20 -10.72 9.52
N ASP A 252 39.76 -11.74 8.78
CA ASP A 252 39.15 -12.93 9.37
C ASP A 252 40.17 -13.70 10.24
N ARG A 253 41.44 -13.79 9.80
CA ARG A 253 42.55 -14.34 10.62
C ARG A 253 42.77 -13.55 11.91
N ALA A 254 42.81 -12.22 11.83
CA ALA A 254 42.95 -11.38 13.01
C ALA A 254 41.76 -11.51 13.99
N ASP A 255 40.54 -11.73 13.49
CA ASP A 255 39.36 -11.98 14.34
C ASP A 255 39.42 -13.36 15.00
N GLU A 256 39.80 -14.40 14.28
CA GLU A 256 40.01 -15.75 14.82
C GLU A 256 41.06 -15.74 15.95
N ASP A 257 42.18 -15.06 15.75
CA ASP A 257 43.25 -14.94 16.75
C ASP A 257 42.83 -14.10 17.95
N LEU A 258 42.01 -13.06 17.76
CA LEU A 258 41.47 -12.25 18.84
C LEU A 258 40.44 -13.03 19.68
N VAL A 259 39.55 -13.79 19.05
CA VAL A 259 38.64 -14.72 19.74
C VAL A 259 39.45 -15.76 20.52
N ALA A 260 40.52 -16.27 19.92
CA ALA A 260 41.40 -17.23 20.58
C ALA A 260 42.18 -16.61 21.76
N LEU A 261 42.57 -15.33 21.68
CA LEU A 261 43.22 -14.60 22.77
C LEU A 261 42.25 -14.32 23.93
N ARG A 262 40.98 -14.04 23.63
CA ARG A 262 39.90 -13.86 24.63
C ARG A 262 39.51 -15.15 25.34
N SER A 263 39.91 -16.31 24.83
CA SER A 263 39.68 -17.60 25.47
C SER A 263 40.63 -17.84 26.65
N PHE A 264 40.18 -18.58 27.67
CA PHE A 264 40.95 -18.86 28.90
C PHE A 264 42.40 -19.38 28.66
N PRO A 265 42.68 -20.26 27.67
CA PRO A 265 44.05 -20.68 27.35
C PRO A 265 44.90 -19.58 26.68
N GLY A 266 44.26 -18.63 26.00
CA GLY A 266 44.90 -17.54 25.26
C GLY A 266 45.51 -16.47 26.17
N LEU A 267 44.89 -16.22 27.33
CA LEU A 267 45.38 -15.26 28.34
C LEU A 267 46.70 -15.68 29.01
N LEU A 268 47.05 -16.96 28.93
CA LEU A 268 48.23 -17.55 29.58
C LEU A 268 49.46 -17.63 28.66
N HIS A 269 49.31 -17.34 27.36
CA HIS A 269 50.37 -17.54 26.36
C HIS A 269 50.76 -16.21 25.69
N PRO A 270 51.85 -15.54 26.11
CA PRO A 270 52.28 -14.27 25.54
C PRO A 270 52.61 -14.38 24.03
N ALA A 271 53.04 -15.55 23.55
CA ALA A 271 53.29 -15.79 22.13
C ALA A 271 52.07 -15.60 21.21
N ARG A 272 50.83 -15.68 21.75
CA ARG A 272 49.61 -15.41 20.96
C ARG A 272 49.33 -13.92 20.78
N ARG A 273 49.83 -13.09 21.68
CA ARG A 273 49.74 -11.64 21.55
C ARG A 273 50.64 -11.14 20.41
N ASP A 274 51.87 -11.66 20.35
CA ASP A 274 52.82 -11.32 19.27
C ASP A 274 52.28 -11.75 17.88
N ALA A 275 51.60 -12.90 17.82
CA ALA A 275 50.93 -13.39 16.61
C ALA A 275 49.77 -12.47 16.18
N LEU A 276 48.89 -12.09 17.12
CA LEU A 276 47.80 -11.15 16.85
C LEU A 276 48.32 -9.77 16.38
N GLU A 277 49.39 -9.26 16.99
CA GLU A 277 49.99 -7.99 16.61
C GLU A 277 50.57 -8.05 15.18
N ALA A 278 51.20 -9.17 14.81
CA ALA A 278 51.67 -9.42 13.44
C ALA A 278 50.51 -9.51 12.43
N ASP A 279 49.43 -10.21 12.78
CA ASP A 279 48.26 -10.37 11.92
C ASP A 279 47.47 -9.06 11.74
N LEU A 280 47.39 -8.23 12.79
CA LEU A 280 46.84 -6.88 12.70
C LEU A 280 47.71 -5.96 11.84
N HIS A 281 49.04 -6.09 11.90
CA HIS A 281 49.94 -5.36 11.02
C HIS A 281 49.72 -5.76 9.56
N GLN A 282 49.63 -7.06 9.27
CA GLN A 282 49.36 -7.58 7.94
C GLN A 282 47.99 -7.11 7.40
N ALA A 283 46.95 -7.13 8.24
CA ALA A 283 45.62 -6.66 7.86
C ALA A 283 45.60 -5.16 7.53
N ARG A 284 46.42 -4.34 8.20
CA ARG A 284 46.58 -2.90 7.88
C ARG A 284 47.25 -2.69 6.52
N GLU A 285 48.32 -3.43 6.23
CA GLU A 285 49.00 -3.37 4.93
C GLU A 285 48.08 -3.78 3.78
N ASP A 286 47.32 -4.86 3.96
CA ASP A 286 46.38 -5.36 2.95
C ASP A 286 45.21 -4.38 2.72
N LEU A 287 44.75 -3.71 3.78
CA LEU A 287 43.74 -2.66 3.70
C LEU A 287 44.25 -1.40 2.99
N ASP A 288 45.51 -1.00 3.24
CA ASP A 288 46.15 0.10 2.53
C ASP A 288 46.31 -0.20 1.04
N GLY A 289 46.68 -1.44 0.70
CA GLY A 289 46.69 -1.94 -0.67
C GLY A 289 45.32 -1.88 -1.34
N PHE A 290 44.26 -2.24 -0.61
CA PHE A 290 42.89 -2.13 -1.08
C PHE A 290 42.45 -0.66 -1.29
N ARG A 291 42.78 0.23 -0.35
CA ARG A 291 42.48 1.68 -0.45
C ARG A 291 43.16 2.32 -1.65
N ALA A 292 44.43 2.02 -1.89
CA ALA A 292 45.16 2.51 -3.06
C ALA A 292 44.54 2.03 -4.39
N LEU A 293 43.96 0.82 -4.41
CA LEU A 293 43.23 0.30 -5.57
C LEU A 293 41.91 1.05 -5.78
N VAL A 294 41.17 1.35 -4.71
CA VAL A 294 39.93 2.14 -4.76
C VAL A 294 40.21 3.57 -5.24
N GLU A 295 41.24 4.23 -4.71
CA GLU A 295 41.65 5.56 -5.16
C GLU A 295 41.99 5.58 -6.65
N ARG A 296 42.74 4.58 -7.12
CA ARG A 296 43.07 4.43 -8.54
C ARG A 296 41.84 4.19 -9.43
N ALA A 297 40.82 3.49 -8.91
CA ALA A 297 39.55 3.28 -9.60
C ALA A 297 38.70 4.57 -9.66
N LEU A 298 38.76 5.41 -8.62
CA LEU A 298 37.95 6.65 -8.51
C LEU A 298 38.58 7.87 -9.21
N GLN A 299 39.90 7.94 -9.35
CA GLN A 299 40.63 9.05 -10.00
C GLN A 299 40.20 9.33 -11.46
N GLY A 300 39.45 8.45 -12.10
CA GLY A 300 38.91 8.63 -13.46
C GLY A 300 37.41 8.88 -13.57
N GLY A 301 36.66 8.85 -12.47
CA GLY A 301 35.18 8.81 -12.46
C GLY A 301 34.46 10.11 -12.12
N GLY A 302 35.16 11.25 -12.07
CA GLY A 302 34.66 12.50 -11.50
C GLY A 302 33.72 13.35 -12.37
N GLY A 303 32.93 12.78 -13.28
CA GLY A 303 32.04 13.55 -14.15
C GLY A 303 30.71 12.86 -14.42
N ALA A 304 29.62 13.62 -14.37
CA ALA A 304 28.23 13.20 -14.63
C ALA A 304 27.94 12.73 -16.09
N ALA A 305 28.99 12.44 -16.88
CA ALA A 305 28.87 11.97 -18.25
C ALA A 305 29.04 10.44 -18.31
N ALA A 306 28.37 9.83 -19.29
CA ALA A 306 28.44 8.39 -19.54
C ALA A 306 29.90 7.88 -19.56
N PRO A 307 30.17 6.68 -19.02
CA PRO A 307 31.53 6.16 -18.90
C PRO A 307 32.18 6.06 -20.28
N THR A 308 33.33 6.71 -20.45
CA THR A 308 34.08 6.66 -21.71
C THR A 308 34.64 5.25 -21.95
N ALA A 309 34.85 4.88 -23.21
CA ALA A 309 35.50 3.61 -23.58
C ALA A 309 36.88 3.45 -22.93
N GLU A 310 37.57 4.57 -22.69
CA GLU A 310 38.86 4.60 -21.99
C GLU A 310 38.71 4.35 -20.47
N ALA A 311 37.69 4.92 -19.82
CA ALA A 311 37.40 4.65 -18.41
C ALA A 311 37.00 3.18 -18.18
N THR A 312 36.21 2.60 -19.09
CA THR A 312 35.83 1.18 -19.03
C THR A 312 37.01 0.24 -19.29
N ALA A 313 37.93 0.57 -20.20
CA ALA A 313 39.15 -0.19 -20.42
C ALA A 313 40.08 -0.16 -19.19
N ARG A 314 40.25 0.99 -18.55
CA ARG A 314 41.05 1.16 -17.32
C ARG A 314 40.46 0.39 -16.13
N LEU A 315 39.15 0.48 -15.91
CA LEU A 315 38.46 -0.32 -14.89
C LEU A 315 38.56 -1.82 -15.21
N GLY A 316 38.48 -2.19 -16.49
CA GLY A 316 38.72 -3.55 -16.97
C GLY A 316 40.12 -4.08 -16.65
N ALA A 317 41.15 -3.24 -16.75
CA ALA A 317 42.54 -3.59 -16.39
C ALA A 317 42.73 -3.85 -14.89
N LEU A 318 41.94 -3.17 -14.03
CA LEU A 318 41.89 -3.43 -12.60
C LEU A 318 41.04 -4.68 -12.24
N GLY A 319 40.45 -5.34 -13.24
CA GLY A 319 39.57 -6.49 -13.02
C GLY A 319 38.16 -6.10 -12.58
N LEU A 320 37.71 -4.87 -12.87
CA LEU A 320 36.36 -4.39 -12.57
C LEU A 320 35.47 -4.47 -13.82
N ARG A 321 34.20 -4.82 -13.64
CA ARG A 321 33.17 -4.86 -14.68
C ARG A 321 32.18 -3.72 -14.44
N VAL A 322 32.04 -2.84 -15.43
CA VAL A 322 31.00 -1.80 -15.45
C VAL A 322 29.78 -2.37 -16.20
N PRO A 323 28.62 -2.55 -15.54
CA PRO A 323 27.40 -2.94 -16.23
C PRO A 323 26.99 -1.88 -17.25
N THR A 324 26.49 -2.30 -18.41
CA THR A 324 25.87 -1.37 -19.38
C THR A 324 24.63 -0.74 -18.74
N ALA A 325 24.55 0.60 -18.73
CA ALA A 325 23.61 1.39 -17.92
C ALA A 325 22.11 1.17 -18.20
N ASP A 326 21.73 0.51 -19.29
CA ASP A 326 20.39 0.67 -19.87
C ASP A 326 19.23 -0.05 -19.19
N ARG A 327 19.41 -0.86 -18.14
CA ARG A 327 18.27 -1.58 -17.53
C ARG A 327 18.27 -1.70 -16.01
N ALA A 328 19.38 -1.37 -15.35
CA ALA A 328 19.46 -1.47 -13.91
C ALA A 328 18.75 -0.28 -13.22
N GLY A 329 18.99 0.94 -13.70
CA GLY A 329 18.39 2.16 -13.14
C GLY A 329 16.87 2.17 -13.25
N GLU A 330 16.31 1.74 -14.38
CA GLU A 330 14.85 1.67 -14.58
C GLU A 330 14.18 0.68 -13.62
N ARG A 331 14.77 -0.52 -13.44
CA ARG A 331 14.25 -1.54 -12.51
C ARG A 331 14.36 -1.14 -11.05
N VAL A 332 15.42 -0.41 -10.69
CA VAL A 332 15.58 0.14 -9.35
C VAL A 332 14.59 1.28 -9.12
N GLY A 333 14.38 2.15 -10.11
CA GLY A 333 13.36 3.20 -10.07
C GLY A 333 11.95 2.63 -9.93
N GLU A 334 11.65 1.55 -10.63
CA GLU A 334 10.37 0.81 -10.50
C GLU A 334 10.22 0.22 -9.09
N GLY A 335 11.27 -0.40 -8.55
CA GLY A 335 11.26 -0.91 -7.17
C GLY A 335 11.12 0.18 -6.11
N LEU A 336 11.75 1.35 -6.29
CA LEU A 336 11.56 2.51 -5.40
C LEU A 336 10.12 3.03 -5.48
N ARG A 337 9.53 3.06 -6.68
CA ARG A 337 8.15 3.48 -6.89
C ARG A 337 7.15 2.51 -6.27
N GLU A 338 7.38 1.20 -6.40
CA GLU A 338 6.59 0.15 -5.76
C GLU A 338 6.66 0.27 -4.24
N LEU A 339 7.87 0.41 -3.68
CA LEU A 339 8.06 0.58 -2.24
C LEU A 339 7.43 1.88 -1.71
N ALA A 340 7.53 2.99 -2.44
CA ALA A 340 6.82 4.22 -2.10
C ALA A 340 5.30 4.00 -2.09
N GLY A 341 4.77 3.28 -3.07
CA GLY A 341 3.36 2.94 -3.16
C GLY A 341 2.88 2.10 -1.98
N THR A 342 3.65 1.07 -1.57
CA THR A 342 3.29 0.23 -0.42
C THR A 342 3.36 1.01 0.89
N LEU A 343 4.43 1.78 1.12
CA LEU A 343 4.60 2.53 2.37
C LEU A 343 3.54 3.63 2.53
N LEU A 344 3.19 4.32 1.43
CA LEU A 344 2.09 5.29 1.43
C LEU A 344 0.72 4.61 1.57
N GLY A 345 0.54 3.43 0.97
CA GLY A 345 -0.66 2.60 1.12
C GLY A 345 -0.90 2.11 2.55
N ASP A 346 0.18 1.86 3.29
CA ASP A 346 0.18 1.50 4.71
C ASP A 346 -0.05 2.72 5.63
N GLY A 347 -0.21 3.92 5.07
CA GLY A 347 -0.57 5.14 5.80
C GLY A 347 0.61 5.89 6.40
N LEU A 348 1.86 5.62 5.98
CA LEU A 348 3.03 6.37 6.42
C LEU A 348 3.08 7.77 5.81
N ALA A 349 3.57 8.74 6.59
CA ALA A 349 3.81 10.10 6.12
C ALA A 349 5.01 10.19 5.17
N LEU A 350 5.01 11.16 4.26
CA LEU A 350 6.06 11.39 3.25
C LEU A 350 7.45 11.52 3.88
N ARG A 351 7.56 12.20 5.02
CA ARG A 351 8.83 12.34 5.74
C ARG A 351 9.34 11.00 6.26
N SER A 352 8.46 10.14 6.79
CA SER A 352 8.84 8.79 7.22
C SER A 352 9.28 7.96 6.01
N VAL A 353 8.56 8.03 4.90
CA VAL A 353 8.96 7.39 3.64
C VAL A 353 10.35 7.88 3.17
N ALA A 354 10.62 9.19 3.25
CA ALA A 354 11.92 9.76 2.94
C ALA A 354 13.01 9.25 3.89
N GLN A 355 12.75 9.13 5.19
CA GLN A 355 13.69 8.55 6.15
C GLN A 355 13.97 7.07 5.84
N HIS A 356 12.97 6.29 5.43
CA HIS A 356 13.16 4.91 4.98
C HIS A 356 14.02 4.83 3.72
N PHE A 357 13.83 5.75 2.76
CA PHE A 357 14.72 5.84 1.60
C PHE A 357 16.13 6.28 1.96
N THR A 358 16.32 7.19 2.92
CA THR A 358 17.64 7.56 3.44
C THR A 358 18.32 6.39 4.14
N ALA A 359 17.59 5.63 4.96
CA ALA A 359 18.08 4.42 5.59
C ALA A 359 18.43 3.34 4.55
N LEU A 360 17.59 3.16 3.54
CA LEU A 360 17.86 2.25 2.42
C LEU A 360 19.08 2.70 1.60
N ALA A 361 19.23 4.00 1.34
CA ALA A 361 20.39 4.56 0.66
C ALA A 361 21.68 4.31 1.46
N GLY A 362 21.65 4.46 2.79
CA GLY A 362 22.77 4.11 3.66
C GLY A 362 23.13 2.62 3.65
N ARG A 363 22.20 1.74 3.29
CA ARG A 363 22.43 0.30 3.12
C ARG A 363 22.95 -0.08 1.72
N VAL A 364 22.68 0.75 0.71
CA VAL A 364 23.00 0.51 -0.71
C VAL A 364 24.22 1.31 -1.18
N GLU A 365 24.63 2.34 -0.42
CA GLU A 365 25.91 3.02 -0.63
C GLU A 365 27.01 1.96 -0.79
N PRO A 366 27.90 2.06 -1.79
CA PRO A 366 28.89 1.04 -2.07
C PRO A 366 29.86 0.91 -0.90
N VAL A 367 29.47 0.09 0.07
CA VAL A 367 30.28 -0.29 1.21
C VAL A 367 30.80 -1.71 0.97
N PRO A 368 31.96 -1.82 0.29
CA PRO A 368 32.87 -2.92 0.58
C PRO A 368 34.20 -2.44 1.20
N GLY A 369 34.46 -1.12 1.26
CA GLY A 369 35.69 -0.58 1.85
C GLY A 369 35.54 -0.06 3.28
N THR A 370 34.41 0.58 3.59
CA THR A 370 34.16 1.16 4.93
C THR A 370 33.76 0.13 5.98
N ALA A 371 33.17 -1.01 5.58
CA ALA A 371 32.95 -2.13 6.49
C ALA A 371 34.27 -2.76 6.99
N LEU A 372 35.28 -2.84 6.11
CA LEU A 372 36.62 -3.29 6.49
C LEU A 372 37.32 -2.27 7.40
N LEU A 373 37.09 -0.98 7.19
CA LEU A 373 37.58 0.11 8.06
C LEU A 373 36.92 0.09 9.45
N HIS A 374 35.61 -0.16 9.55
CA HIS A 374 34.93 -0.31 10.83
C HIS A 374 35.43 -1.54 11.60
N ARG A 375 35.60 -2.68 10.92
CA ARG A 375 36.23 -3.87 11.53
C ARG A 375 37.61 -3.53 12.08
N LEU A 376 38.45 -2.83 11.32
CA LEU A 376 39.78 -2.42 11.80
C LEU A 376 39.73 -1.44 12.99
N ALA A 377 38.74 -0.54 13.03
CA ALA A 377 38.55 0.41 14.13
C ALA A 377 38.19 -0.29 15.46
N ASP A 378 37.46 -1.41 15.40
CA ASP A 378 37.17 -2.26 16.55
C ASP A 378 38.46 -2.92 17.12
N HIS A 379 39.55 -2.92 16.35
CA HIS A 379 40.86 -3.48 16.71
C HIS A 379 41.92 -2.43 17.05
N SER A 380 41.53 -1.18 17.35
CA SER A 380 42.48 -0.19 17.89
C SER A 380 43.08 -0.68 19.23
N GLU A 381 44.35 -0.35 19.54
CA GLU A 381 44.99 -0.70 20.82
C GLU A 381 44.14 -0.27 22.03
N GLU A 382 43.39 0.82 21.87
CA GLU A 382 42.46 1.34 22.87
C GLU A 382 41.23 0.44 23.05
N SER A 383 40.62 -0.07 21.97
CA SER A 383 39.49 -1.01 22.00
C SER A 383 39.88 -2.37 22.61
N VAL A 384 41.08 -2.89 22.27
CA VAL A 384 41.61 -4.14 22.83
C VAL A 384 41.89 -4.01 24.33
N SER A 385 42.46 -2.88 24.77
CA SER A 385 42.71 -2.60 26.19
C SER A 385 41.42 -2.40 26.99
N ARG A 386 40.39 -1.76 26.40
CA ARG A 386 39.10 -1.48 27.05
C ARG A 386 38.24 -2.74 27.21
N GLY A 387 38.32 -3.69 26.27
CA GLY A 387 37.68 -5.01 26.37
C GLY A 387 38.24 -5.87 27.50
N SER A 388 39.57 -5.90 27.69
CA SER A 388 40.19 -6.62 28.81
C SER A 388 39.88 -6.03 30.19
N ALA A 389 39.59 -4.72 30.26
CA ALA A 389 39.27 -4.04 31.52
C ALA A 389 37.79 -4.17 31.92
N THR A 390 36.89 -4.38 30.96
CA THR A 390 35.43 -4.43 31.20
C THR A 390 34.93 -5.83 31.58
N GLU A 391 35.66 -6.89 31.25
CA GLU A 391 35.31 -8.27 31.63
C GLU A 391 35.62 -8.60 33.10
N TYR A 392 36.45 -7.79 33.78
CA TYR A 392 36.72 -7.91 35.22
C TYR A 392 35.72 -7.15 36.12
N ALA A 393 34.76 -6.41 35.54
CA ALA A 393 33.83 -5.58 36.31
C ALA A 393 32.36 -6.05 36.27
N ALA A 394 32.04 -7.13 35.56
CA ALA A 394 30.68 -7.69 35.53
C ALA A 394 30.55 -8.87 36.52
N PRO A 395 29.64 -8.81 37.52
CA PRO A 395 29.34 -10.00 38.33
C PRO A 395 28.67 -11.06 37.46
N PRO A 396 28.92 -12.36 37.71
CA PRO A 396 28.37 -13.43 36.90
C PRO A 396 26.84 -13.44 37.00
N ARG A 397 26.16 -13.23 35.87
CA ARG A 397 24.73 -13.51 35.75
C ARG A 397 24.55 -15.02 35.72
N THR A 398 24.08 -15.58 36.83
CA THR A 398 23.62 -16.96 36.90
C THR A 398 22.43 -17.16 35.95
N PRO A 399 22.47 -18.16 35.05
CA PRO A 399 21.28 -18.54 34.28
C PRO A 399 20.28 -19.22 35.21
N GLY A 400 19.03 -18.72 35.21
CA GLY A 400 17.93 -19.27 36.00
C GLY A 400 17.64 -20.72 35.61
N THR A 401 18.01 -21.64 36.50
CA THR A 401 17.66 -23.05 36.43
C THR A 401 16.16 -23.21 36.65
N VAL A 402 15.44 -23.68 35.63
CA VAL A 402 14.08 -24.22 35.77
C VAL A 402 14.18 -25.50 36.59
N LEU A 403 13.79 -25.43 37.86
CA LEU A 403 13.73 -26.59 38.76
C LEU A 403 12.35 -27.25 38.63
N LEU A 404 12.28 -28.27 37.78
CA LEU A 404 11.27 -29.33 37.85
C LEU A 404 11.64 -30.25 39.02
N MET A 405 10.82 -30.30 40.08
CA MET A 405 10.67 -31.50 40.90
C MET A 405 9.25 -31.57 41.49
N ALA A 406 8.52 -32.59 41.05
CA ALA A 406 7.34 -33.13 41.69
C ALA A 406 7.74 -33.96 42.92
N GLY A 407 6.88 -34.03 43.94
CA GLY A 407 7.01 -35.07 44.97
C GLY A 407 6.43 -34.76 46.35
N ALA A 408 5.13 -35.04 46.50
CA ALA A 408 4.50 -35.77 47.62
C ALA A 408 4.49 -35.20 49.07
N ALA A 409 3.25 -35.03 49.53
CA ALA A 409 2.66 -35.61 50.75
C ALA A 409 2.74 -34.88 52.11
N GLY A 410 1.55 -34.75 52.71
CA GLY A 410 1.31 -34.82 54.16
C GLY A 410 1.03 -33.46 54.83
N LEU A 411 -0.22 -33.12 55.13
CA LEU A 411 -1.01 -33.50 56.32
C LEU A 411 -0.89 -32.48 57.48
N LEU A 412 -2.07 -32.04 57.93
CA LEU A 412 -2.43 -31.46 59.23
C LEU A 412 -2.20 -29.96 59.45
N GLY A 413 -3.31 -29.26 59.71
CA GLY A 413 -3.37 -27.91 60.26
C GLY A 413 -4.58 -27.14 59.75
#